data_AF-A0A5J5RRN6-F1
#
_entry.id   AF-A0A5J5RRN6-F1
#
_cell.length_a   1.000
_cell.length_b   1.000
_cell.length_c   1.000
_cell.angle_alpha   90.00
_cell.angle_beta   90.00
_cell.angle_gamma   90.00
#
_symmetry.space_group_name_H-M   'P 1'
#
loop_
_entity.id
_entity.type
_entity.pdbx_description
1 polymer ?
#
loop_
_entity_poly.entity_id
_entity_poly.type
_entity_poly.pdbx_seq_one_letter_code
_entity_poly.pdbx_strand_id
1 'polypeptide(L)'
;MRFLVRRNICCRRRNREHLMSVDLKRGETLPIHINMTFPSLPCDVASIDAIDLSGKHEVDLDTNIWKLRLNSHGHIIGTKYLSDLVEKQHTTRNHDDKEHHDGSAKKPHKFSFDKDAENMINKVKKALENGEGCRVYGVLDVQRVAGNFHISVHALNIYVAQMIFGGAKHVNVSHMIHDLSFGPKYPGLHNPLDDTVRILHDTSGTFKYYIKGACR
;
A
#
# COMPACT_ATOMS: atom_id res chain seq x y z
N MET A 1 2.20 -4.94 8.63
CA MET A 1 2.68 -6.06 7.78
C MET A 1 3.95 -5.61 7.05
N ARG A 2 5.00 -6.44 7.00
CA ARG A 2 6.29 -6.10 6.40
C ARG A 2 6.74 -7.20 5.43
N PHE A 3 7.17 -6.80 4.25
CA PHE A 3 7.77 -7.68 3.24
C PHE A 3 9.23 -7.30 3.05
N LEU A 4 10.13 -8.25 3.24
CA LEU A 4 11.57 -8.10 2.97
C LEU A 4 11.91 -8.82 1.67
N VAL A 5 12.23 -8.04 0.64
CA VAL A 5 12.70 -8.56 -0.64
C VAL A 5 14.23 -8.60 -0.60
N ARG A 6 14.80 -9.81 -0.65
CA ARG A 6 16.26 -9.99 -0.70
C ARG A 6 16.75 -10.07 -2.14
N ARG A 7 17.93 -9.49 -2.40
CA ARG A 7 18.65 -9.67 -3.66
C ARG A 7 19.01 -11.15 -3.82
N ASN A 8 18.84 -11.67 -5.03
CA ASN A 8 19.35 -12.98 -5.40
C ASN A 8 20.64 -12.88 -6.20
N ILE A 9 21.51 -13.84 -5.95
CA ILE A 9 22.55 -14.23 -6.91
C ILE A 9 21.84 -15.13 -7.93
N CYS A 10 21.79 -14.68 -9.17
CA CYS A 10 21.03 -15.32 -10.24
C CYS A 10 21.81 -16.47 -10.87
N CYS A 11 21.25 -17.68 -10.86
CA CYS A 11 21.75 -18.82 -11.64
C CYS A 11 20.76 -19.10 -12.76
N ARG A 12 21.18 -18.87 -14.00
CA ARG A 12 20.35 -19.03 -15.19
C ARG A 12 20.37 -20.50 -15.60
N ARG A 13 19.20 -21.14 -15.64
CA ARG A 13 19.08 -22.53 -16.10
C ARG A 13 18.84 -22.52 -17.61
N ARG A 14 19.89 -22.76 -18.40
CA ARG A 14 19.78 -22.99 -19.86
C ARG A 14 20.15 -24.45 -20.10
N ASN A 15 19.27 -25.25 -20.71
CA ASN A 15 19.52 -26.64 -21.09
C ASN A 15 20.22 -27.52 -20.02
N ARG A 16 19.58 -27.74 -18.85
CA ARG A 16 20.10 -28.60 -17.77
C ARG A 16 21.49 -28.22 -17.20
N GLU A 17 22.06 -27.08 -17.57
CA GLU A 17 23.28 -26.54 -16.98
C GLU A 17 22.97 -25.33 -16.08
N HIS A 18 23.61 -25.29 -14.92
CA HIS A 18 23.51 -24.21 -13.94
C HIS A 18 24.58 -23.15 -14.26
N LEU A 19 24.29 -22.23 -15.17
CA LEU A 19 25.22 -21.13 -15.49
C LEU A 19 24.99 -19.96 -14.54
N MET A 20 26.03 -19.50 -13.84
CA MET A 20 25.95 -18.26 -13.06
C MET A 20 26.02 -17.07 -14.03
N SER A 21 25.00 -16.20 -14.00
CA SER A 21 24.98 -14.97 -14.81
C SER A 21 24.66 -13.78 -13.92
N VAL A 22 25.40 -12.69 -14.09
CA VAL A 22 25.13 -11.44 -13.38
C VAL A 22 23.90 -10.77 -13.99
N ASP A 23 22.97 -10.32 -13.14
CA ASP A 23 21.80 -9.55 -13.57
C ASP A 23 22.22 -8.16 -14.06
N LEU A 24 22.23 -7.97 -15.38
CA LEU A 24 22.64 -6.71 -16.02
C LEU A 24 21.53 -5.65 -15.98
N LYS A 25 20.30 -5.99 -15.55
CA LYS A 25 19.14 -5.07 -15.47
C LYS A 25 19.15 -4.23 -14.18
N ARG A 26 20.34 -3.83 -13.74
CA ARG A 26 20.52 -3.02 -12.54
C ARG A 26 20.12 -1.58 -12.84
N GLY A 27 19.05 -1.09 -12.20
CA GLY A 27 18.54 0.27 -12.38
C GLY A 27 17.15 0.37 -13.03
N GLU A 28 16.55 -0.75 -13.46
CA GLU A 28 15.16 -0.79 -13.91
C GLU A 28 14.18 -0.76 -12.71
N THR A 29 12.95 -0.31 -12.95
CA THR A 29 11.84 -0.49 -12.01
C THR A 29 11.30 -1.93 -12.08
N LEU A 30 10.75 -2.40 -10.95
CA LEU A 30 10.12 -3.69 -10.78
C LEU A 30 8.67 -3.44 -10.34
N PRO A 31 7.67 -3.77 -11.18
CA PRO A 31 6.28 -3.68 -10.77
C PRO A 31 5.98 -4.76 -9.73
N ILE A 32 5.32 -4.38 -8.64
CA ILE A 32 4.80 -5.28 -7.62
C ILE A 32 3.27 -5.23 -7.73
N HIS A 33 2.66 -6.32 -8.15
CA HIS A 33 1.20 -6.42 -8.16
C HIS A 33 0.73 -6.85 -6.76
N ILE A 34 -0.22 -6.10 -6.21
CA ILE A 34 -0.76 -6.33 -4.87
C ILE A 34 -2.27 -6.48 -5.00
N ASN A 35 -2.84 -7.48 -4.35
CA ASN A 35 -4.27 -7.62 -4.10
C ASN A 35 -4.45 -8.30 -2.76
N MET A 36 -4.82 -7.52 -1.74
CA MET A 36 -4.92 -7.97 -0.35
C MET A 36 -6.17 -7.42 0.30
N THR A 37 -6.74 -8.17 1.24
CA THR A 37 -7.89 -7.75 2.03
C THR A 37 -7.56 -7.76 3.51
N PHE A 38 -7.93 -6.69 4.20
CA PHE A 38 -7.79 -6.49 5.63
C PHE A 38 -9.20 -6.37 6.24
N PRO A 39 -9.80 -7.46 6.74
CA PRO A 39 -11.19 -7.46 7.20
C PRO A 39 -11.44 -6.61 8.45
N SER A 40 -10.41 -6.34 9.25
CA SER A 40 -10.53 -5.60 10.52
C SER A 40 -9.78 -4.27 10.49
N LEU A 41 -9.48 -3.74 9.30
CA LEU A 41 -8.75 -2.49 9.13
C LEU A 41 -9.47 -1.56 8.13
N PRO A 42 -10.01 -0.42 8.59
CA PRO A 42 -10.65 0.55 7.71
C PRO A 42 -9.69 1.17 6.68
N CYS A 43 -10.18 1.51 5.48
CA CYS A 43 -9.34 2.08 4.43
C CYS A 43 -8.76 3.46 4.76
N ASP A 44 -9.47 4.25 5.57
CA ASP A 44 -9.02 5.59 6.00
C ASP A 44 -7.69 5.57 6.77
N VAL A 45 -7.34 4.43 7.37
CA VAL A 45 -6.14 4.28 8.19
C VAL A 45 -5.11 3.35 7.58
N ALA A 46 -5.47 2.60 6.55
CA ALA A 46 -4.55 1.71 5.85
C ALA A 46 -3.60 2.53 4.96
N SER A 47 -2.29 2.45 5.23
CA SER A 47 -1.23 3.04 4.41
C SER A 47 -0.32 1.98 3.82
N ILE A 48 0.26 2.27 2.66
CA ILE A 48 1.28 1.44 2.03
C ILE A 48 2.52 2.30 1.85
N ASP A 49 3.64 1.82 2.36
CA ASP A 49 4.91 2.53 2.36
C ASP A 49 5.98 1.59 1.79
N ALA A 50 6.80 2.09 0.85
CA ALA A 50 7.93 1.35 0.31
C ALA A 50 9.24 2.05 0.65
N ILE A 51 10.22 1.28 1.11
CA ILE A 51 11.55 1.75 1.49
C ILE A 51 12.58 0.85 0.79
N ASP A 52 13.32 1.44 -0.13
CA ASP A 52 14.43 0.74 -0.77
C ASP A 52 15.72 0.81 0.07
N LEU A 53 16.74 0.03 -0.31
CA LEU A 53 18.04 0.05 0.38
C LEU A 53 18.79 1.39 0.33
N SER A 54 18.41 2.32 -0.55
CA SER A 54 18.98 3.67 -0.58
C SER A 54 18.36 4.59 0.47
N GLY A 55 17.35 4.11 1.20
CA GLY A 55 16.56 4.92 2.11
C GLY A 55 15.61 5.86 1.38
N LYS A 56 15.40 5.67 0.07
CA LYS A 56 14.37 6.41 -0.66
C LYS A 56 13.01 5.91 -0.18
N HIS A 57 12.30 6.81 0.48
CA HIS A 57 10.91 6.63 0.86
C HIS A 57 10.05 7.04 -0.34
N GLU A 58 9.38 6.07 -0.96
CA GLU A 58 8.27 6.37 -1.87
C GLU A 58 7.00 6.34 -1.00
N VAL A 59 6.56 7.52 -0.54
CA VAL A 59 5.34 7.74 0.25
C VAL A 59 4.25 8.26 -0.70
N ASP A 60 3.00 7.82 -0.54
CA ASP A 60 1.86 8.17 -1.43
C ASP A 60 2.06 7.74 -2.89
N LEU A 61 2.15 6.43 -3.11
CA LEU A 61 2.12 5.78 -4.42
C LEU A 61 0.67 5.75 -5.00
N ASP A 62 -0.04 6.87 -4.90
CA ASP A 62 -1.48 7.01 -5.17
C ASP A 62 -1.84 6.98 -6.66
N THR A 63 -0.89 6.78 -7.56
CA THR A 63 -1.20 6.71 -9.00
C THR A 63 -1.77 5.36 -9.40
N ASN A 64 -1.35 4.27 -8.75
CA ASN A 64 -1.66 2.90 -9.21
C ASN A 64 -2.13 1.95 -8.10
N ILE A 65 -2.43 2.46 -6.91
CA ILE A 65 -2.96 1.69 -5.77
C ILE A 65 -4.36 2.18 -5.45
N TRP A 66 -5.28 1.25 -5.25
CA TRP A 66 -6.69 1.49 -4.96
C TRP A 66 -7.11 0.83 -3.65
N LYS A 67 -7.96 1.52 -2.90
CA LYS A 67 -8.51 1.08 -1.62
C LYS A 67 -10.02 1.00 -1.71
N LEU A 68 -10.58 -0.19 -1.53
CA LEU A 68 -12.04 -0.42 -1.54
C LEU A 68 -12.51 -0.70 -0.12
N ARG A 69 -13.46 0.11 0.33
CA ARG A 69 -14.08 -0.06 1.65
C ARG A 69 -14.99 -1.28 1.64
N LEU A 70 -14.83 -2.16 2.62
CA LEU A 70 -15.62 -3.37 2.78
C LEU A 70 -16.52 -3.28 4.02
N ASN A 71 -17.70 -3.88 3.95
CA ASN A 71 -18.51 -4.15 5.14
C ASN A 71 -18.01 -5.38 5.89
N SER A 72 -18.67 -5.70 7.01
CA SER A 72 -18.40 -6.88 7.84
C SER A 72 -18.55 -8.23 7.12
N HIS A 73 -19.27 -8.28 6.01
CA HIS A 73 -19.45 -9.48 5.19
C HIS A 73 -18.41 -9.57 4.06
N GLY A 74 -17.50 -8.60 3.93
CA GLY A 74 -16.51 -8.52 2.86
C GLY A 74 -17.03 -7.96 1.53
N HIS A 75 -18.25 -7.42 1.49
CA HIS A 75 -18.78 -6.74 0.30
C HIS A 75 -18.32 -5.29 0.22
N ILE A 76 -18.10 -4.80 -1.01
CA ILE A 76 -17.65 -3.43 -1.27
C ILE A 76 -18.82 -2.45 -1.03
N ILE A 77 -18.61 -1.44 -0.19
CA ILE A 77 -19.65 -0.48 0.23
C ILE A 77 -19.31 0.99 -0.02
N GLY A 78 -18.22 1.29 -0.72
CA GLY A 78 -17.80 2.67 -0.97
C GLY A 78 -17.19 2.87 -2.35
N THR A 79 -17.62 3.93 -3.04
CA THR A 79 -17.05 4.45 -4.28
C THR A 79 -16.09 5.63 -4.06
N LYS A 80 -15.93 6.10 -2.81
CA LYS A 80 -15.24 7.36 -2.49
C LYS A 80 -13.75 7.42 -2.90
N TYR A 81 -13.11 6.27 -3.10
CA TYR A 81 -11.74 6.15 -3.63
C TYR A 81 -11.69 5.65 -5.09
N LEU A 82 -12.86 5.39 -5.70
CA LEU A 82 -12.99 5.27 -7.15
C LEU A 82 -13.15 6.66 -7.79
N SER A 83 -13.60 7.70 -7.08
CA SER A 83 -13.78 9.05 -7.67
C SER A 83 -12.46 9.72 -8.10
N ASP A 84 -11.34 9.44 -7.41
CA ASP A 84 -10.01 9.86 -7.87
C ASP A 84 -9.54 9.13 -9.16
N LEU A 85 -10.24 8.07 -9.58
CA LEU A 85 -9.99 7.41 -10.87
C LEU A 85 -10.47 8.22 -12.07
N VAL A 86 -11.46 9.10 -11.89
CA VAL A 86 -12.10 9.80 -13.01
C VAL A 86 -11.46 11.17 -13.25
N GLU A 87 -11.03 11.87 -12.20
CA GLU A 87 -10.42 13.21 -12.37
C GLU A 87 -8.99 13.18 -12.95
N LYS A 88 -8.22 12.10 -12.75
CA LYS A 88 -6.86 11.99 -13.30
C LYS A 88 -6.80 11.69 -14.81
N GLN A 89 -7.94 11.48 -15.48
CA GLN A 89 -7.98 11.20 -16.92
C GLN A 89 -8.19 12.44 -17.80
N HIS A 90 -8.38 13.64 -17.22
CA HIS A 90 -8.69 14.87 -17.97
C HIS A 90 -7.64 16.00 -17.91
N THR A 91 -6.46 15.79 -17.33
CA THR A 91 -5.40 16.83 -17.34
C THR A 91 -4.14 16.35 -18.05
N THR A 92 -4.23 16.08 -19.35
CA THR A 92 -3.08 16.17 -20.26
C THR A 92 -3.49 16.93 -21.51
N ARG A 93 -2.73 18.01 -21.82
CA ARG A 93 -2.85 18.97 -22.93
C ARG A 93 -3.77 20.16 -22.57
N ASN A 94 -3.34 21.41 -22.43
CA ASN A 94 -2.31 22.16 -23.16
C ASN A 94 -1.64 23.22 -22.27
N HIS A 95 -0.40 23.51 -22.65
CA HIS A 95 0.32 24.75 -22.37
C HIS A 95 -0.50 25.93 -22.90
N ASP A 96 -0.76 26.97 -22.10
CA ASP A 96 -0.73 28.37 -22.55
C ASP A 96 -0.90 29.32 -21.36
N ASP A 97 -0.10 30.38 -21.39
CA ASP A 97 0.02 31.43 -20.41
C ASP A 97 -1.31 32.17 -20.14
N LYS A 98 -1.54 32.55 -18.87
CA LYS A 98 -1.97 33.89 -18.47
C LYS A 98 -2.06 34.06 -16.95
N GLU A 99 -1.24 34.97 -16.47
CA GLU A 99 -1.36 35.62 -15.17
C GLU A 99 -2.69 36.38 -15.08
N HIS A 100 -3.36 36.29 -13.92
CA HIS A 100 -4.14 37.40 -13.40
C HIS A 100 -4.05 37.43 -11.87
N HIS A 101 -3.42 38.50 -11.40
CA HIS A 101 -3.42 38.96 -10.02
C HIS A 101 -4.84 39.24 -9.52
N ASP A 102 -5.20 38.73 -8.34
CA ASP A 102 -5.89 39.55 -7.35
C ASP A 102 -5.41 39.19 -5.94
N GLY A 103 -4.98 40.22 -5.22
CA GLY A 103 -4.42 40.13 -3.89
C GLY A 103 -5.54 40.21 -2.85
N SER A 104 -5.72 39.12 -2.11
CA SER A 104 -6.29 39.18 -0.77
C SER A 104 -5.53 38.23 0.15
N ALA A 105 -5.10 38.81 1.27
CA ALA A 105 -4.12 38.29 2.19
C ALA A 105 -4.39 36.84 2.63
N LYS A 106 -3.37 35.97 2.48
CA LYS A 106 -3.29 34.66 3.12
C LYS A 106 -3.35 34.85 4.65
N LYS A 107 -4.48 34.54 5.28
CA LYS A 107 -4.54 34.32 6.73
C LYS A 107 -4.12 32.88 7.04
N PRO A 108 -3.28 32.64 8.07
CA PRO A 108 -2.84 31.30 8.42
C PRO A 108 -3.99 30.57 9.12
N HIS A 109 -4.55 29.54 8.46
CA HIS A 109 -5.52 28.63 9.07
C HIS A 109 -4.84 27.82 10.17
N LYS A 110 -4.90 28.27 11.44
CA LYS A 110 -4.42 27.51 12.60
C LYS A 110 -5.54 26.94 13.49
N PHE A 111 -6.82 27.18 13.12
CA PHE A 111 -8.01 26.80 13.91
C PHE A 111 -8.89 25.69 13.29
N SER A 112 -8.51 25.13 12.12
CA SER A 112 -9.30 24.09 11.42
C SER A 112 -8.79 22.67 11.63
N PHE A 113 -7.54 22.49 12.07
CA PHE A 113 -6.89 21.18 12.11
C PHE A 113 -7.55 20.21 13.12
N ASP A 114 -8.12 20.71 14.21
CA ASP A 114 -8.69 19.85 15.25
C ASP A 114 -10.02 19.22 14.82
N LYS A 115 -10.88 19.96 14.10
CA LYS A 115 -12.19 19.44 13.64
C LYS A 115 -12.05 18.33 12.61
N ASP A 116 -11.08 18.44 11.69
CA ASP A 116 -10.88 17.43 10.66
C ASP A 116 -10.30 16.13 11.26
N ALA A 117 -9.40 16.26 12.24
CA ALA A 117 -8.88 15.12 13.00
C ALA A 117 -9.98 14.42 13.82
N GLU A 118 -10.83 15.19 14.51
CA GLU A 118 -11.98 14.65 15.25
C GLU A 118 -12.96 13.91 14.33
N ASN A 119 -13.28 14.49 13.17
CA ASN A 119 -14.15 13.86 12.18
C ASN A 119 -13.56 12.54 11.67
N MET A 120 -12.25 12.51 11.39
CA MET A 120 -11.55 11.28 10.98
C MET A 120 -11.61 10.23 12.08
N ILE A 121 -11.32 10.59 13.33
CA ILE A 121 -11.38 9.68 14.49
C ILE A 121 -12.77 9.05 14.61
N ASN A 122 -13.82 9.88 14.60
CA ASN A 122 -15.19 9.41 14.73
C ASN A 122 -15.60 8.50 13.57
N LYS A 123 -15.20 8.84 12.35
CA LYS A 123 -15.44 8.02 11.16
C LYS A 123 -14.77 6.65 11.28
N VAL A 124 -13.51 6.61 11.71
CA VAL A 124 -12.76 5.36 11.84
C VAL A 124 -13.31 4.51 12.99
N LYS A 125 -13.64 5.11 14.14
CA LYS A 125 -14.28 4.39 15.26
C LYS A 125 -15.57 3.72 14.82
N LYS A 126 -16.44 4.47 14.13
CA LYS A 126 -17.69 3.92 13.59
C LYS A 126 -17.45 2.80 12.57
N ALA A 127 -16.42 2.93 11.73
CA ALA A 127 -16.04 1.88 10.79
C ALA A 127 -15.59 0.60 11.51
N LEU A 128 -14.80 0.73 12.58
CA LEU A 128 -14.38 -0.40 13.41
C LEU A 128 -15.55 -1.07 14.12
N GLU A 129 -16.47 -0.29 14.71
CA GLU A 129 -17.69 -0.79 15.36
C GLU A 129 -18.60 -1.55 14.38
N ASN A 130 -18.69 -1.08 13.14
CA ASN A 130 -19.44 -1.74 12.07
C ASN A 130 -18.73 -2.98 11.48
N GLY A 131 -17.52 -3.30 11.95
CA GLY A 131 -16.72 -4.41 11.43
C GLY A 131 -16.24 -4.18 9.99
N GLU A 132 -15.98 -2.93 9.61
CA GLU A 132 -15.53 -2.60 8.26
C GLU A 132 -14.05 -2.93 8.02
N GLY A 133 -13.76 -3.28 6.77
CA GLY A 133 -12.43 -3.61 6.30
C GLY A 133 -12.00 -2.83 5.07
N CYS A 134 -10.84 -3.20 4.55
CA CYS A 134 -10.26 -2.60 3.36
C CYS A 134 -9.69 -3.64 2.41
N ARG A 135 -10.04 -3.56 1.12
CA ARG A 135 -9.31 -4.25 0.05
C ARG A 135 -8.35 -3.29 -0.61
N VAL A 136 -7.09 -3.64 -0.62
CA VAL A 136 -6.00 -2.89 -1.22
C VAL A 136 -5.55 -3.64 -2.46
N TYR A 137 -5.60 -3.01 -3.63
CA TYR A 137 -5.16 -3.63 -4.86
C TYR A 137 -4.50 -2.63 -5.81
N GLY A 138 -3.59 -3.09 -6.67
CA GLY A 138 -2.93 -2.22 -7.62
C GLY A 138 -1.54 -2.69 -8.03
N VAL A 139 -0.78 -1.77 -8.61
CA VAL A 139 0.60 -2.00 -9.03
C VAL A 139 1.50 -0.94 -8.40
N LEU A 140 2.59 -1.40 -7.80
CA LEU A 140 3.58 -0.55 -7.18
C LEU A 140 4.91 -0.70 -7.94
N ASP A 141 5.34 0.35 -8.64
CA ASP A 141 6.63 0.38 -9.31
C ASP A 141 7.73 0.80 -8.34
N VAL A 142 8.62 -0.14 -7.98
CA VAL A 142 9.78 0.13 -7.11
C VAL A 142 11.09 -0.03 -7.87
N GLN A 143 12.19 0.52 -7.34
CA GLN A 143 13.51 0.19 -7.86
C GLN A 143 13.81 -1.31 -7.68
N ARG A 144 14.39 -1.96 -8.69
CA ARG A 144 14.81 -3.37 -8.63
C ARG A 144 16.06 -3.57 -7.76
N VAL A 145 15.90 -3.35 -6.46
CA VAL A 145 16.92 -3.53 -5.43
C VAL A 145 16.34 -4.33 -4.27
N ALA A 146 17.18 -4.81 -3.37
CA ALA A 146 16.66 -5.29 -2.10
C ALA A 146 15.99 -4.12 -1.37
N GLY A 147 14.93 -4.40 -0.63
CA GLY A 147 14.11 -3.38 -0.02
C GLY A 147 13.04 -3.99 0.86
N ASN A 148 12.30 -3.11 1.54
CA ASN A 148 11.12 -3.50 2.28
C ASN A 148 9.92 -2.69 1.81
N PHE A 149 8.78 -3.32 1.69
CA PHE A 149 7.51 -2.59 1.66
C PHE A 149 6.63 -3.03 2.81
N HIS A 150 5.84 -2.09 3.30
CA HIS A 150 5.09 -2.19 4.53
C HIS A 150 3.66 -1.76 4.24
N ILE A 151 2.71 -2.57 4.69
CA ILE A 151 1.31 -2.16 4.80
C ILE A 151 1.05 -1.93 6.28
N SER A 152 0.66 -0.72 6.64
CA SER A 152 0.65 -0.25 8.02
C SER A 152 -0.49 0.73 8.29
N VAL A 153 -0.50 1.27 9.50
CA VAL A 153 -1.33 2.41 9.88
C VAL A 153 -0.48 3.66 10.14
N HIS A 154 0.74 3.71 9.57
CA HIS A 154 1.71 4.76 9.86
C HIS A 154 1.29 6.15 9.38
N ALA A 155 0.35 6.25 8.44
CA ALA A 155 -0.24 7.53 8.05
C ALA A 155 -0.99 8.23 9.20
N LEU A 156 -1.34 7.52 10.28
CA LEU A 156 -1.95 8.11 11.46
C LEU A 156 -0.89 8.68 12.41
N ASN A 157 -1.13 9.92 12.86
CA ASN A 157 -0.43 10.50 14.00
C ASN A 157 -0.58 9.59 15.24
N ILE A 158 0.49 9.40 16.01
CA ILE A 158 0.52 8.56 17.21
C ILE A 158 -0.60 8.91 18.21
N TYR A 159 -0.92 10.19 18.36
CA TYR A 159 -2.01 10.65 19.23
C TYR A 159 -3.38 10.20 18.71
N VAL A 160 -3.58 10.24 17.39
CA VAL A 160 -4.82 9.78 16.73
C VAL A 160 -4.94 8.26 16.80
N ALA A 161 -3.85 7.53 16.56
CA ALA A 161 -3.81 6.08 16.69
C ALA A 161 -4.13 5.63 18.13
N GLN A 162 -3.65 6.36 19.14
CA GLN A 162 -3.99 6.11 20.54
C GLN A 162 -5.49 6.29 20.80
N MET A 163 -6.11 7.32 20.24
CA MET A 163 -7.55 7.57 20.43
C MET A 163 -8.45 6.56 19.71
N ILE A 164 -8.02 6.02 18.58
CA ILE A 164 -8.80 5.08 17.77
C ILE A 164 -8.65 3.65 18.29
N PHE A 165 -7.42 3.21 18.55
CA PHE A 165 -7.12 1.82 18.88
C PHE A 165 -6.85 1.59 20.36
N GLY A 166 -6.80 2.64 21.20
CA GLY A 166 -6.30 2.51 22.58
C GLY A 166 -4.79 2.27 22.66
N GLY A 167 -4.08 2.43 21.53
CA GLY A 167 -2.64 2.27 21.39
C GLY A 167 -2.24 1.33 20.24
N ALA A 168 -0.98 1.39 19.82
CA ALA A 168 -0.46 0.60 18.69
C ALA A 168 -0.53 -0.93 18.92
N LYS A 169 -0.81 -1.37 20.15
CA LYS A 169 -0.90 -2.78 20.57
C LYS A 169 -2.29 -3.41 20.42
N HIS A 170 -3.23 -2.73 19.78
CA HIS A 170 -4.59 -3.24 19.57
C HIS A 170 -5.05 -3.20 18.11
N VAL A 171 -4.11 -2.97 17.18
CA VAL A 171 -4.43 -2.94 15.74
C VAL A 171 -4.47 -4.37 15.20
N ASN A 172 -5.64 -4.80 14.74
CA ASN A 172 -5.82 -6.08 14.08
C ASN A 172 -5.41 -5.98 12.61
N VAL A 173 -4.26 -6.57 12.27
CA VAL A 173 -3.72 -6.62 10.91
C VAL A 173 -3.90 -7.99 10.25
N SER A 174 -4.95 -8.72 10.65
CA SER A 174 -5.39 -9.92 9.94
C SER A 174 -5.64 -9.58 8.48
N HIS A 175 -5.23 -10.48 7.58
CA HIS A 175 -5.29 -10.21 6.15
C HIS A 175 -5.36 -11.48 5.31
N MET A 176 -5.82 -11.29 4.08
CA MET A 176 -5.86 -12.28 3.01
C MET A 176 -5.06 -11.74 1.83
N ILE A 177 -4.08 -12.49 1.35
CA ILE A 177 -3.31 -12.18 0.15
C ILE A 177 -3.97 -12.93 -0.99
N HIS A 178 -4.62 -12.22 -1.91
CA HIS A 178 -5.25 -12.80 -3.10
C HIS A 178 -4.22 -12.95 -4.22
N ASP A 179 -3.41 -11.92 -4.43
CA ASP A 179 -2.34 -11.91 -5.42
C ASP A 179 -1.19 -11.06 -4.91
N LEU A 180 0.02 -11.63 -4.91
CA LEU A 180 1.25 -10.87 -4.69
C LEU A 180 2.35 -11.38 -5.61
N SER A 181 2.68 -10.57 -6.61
CA SER A 181 3.68 -10.92 -7.62
C SER A 181 4.67 -9.80 -7.90
N PHE A 182 5.85 -10.18 -8.36
CA PHE A 182 6.99 -9.28 -8.60
C PHE A 182 7.45 -9.42 -10.04
N GLY A 183 7.41 -8.32 -10.78
CA GLY A 183 7.72 -8.29 -12.20
C GLY A 183 6.53 -8.70 -13.07
N PRO A 184 6.76 -8.90 -14.38
CA PRO A 184 5.72 -9.23 -15.33
C PRO A 184 5.12 -10.61 -15.04
N LYS A 185 3.78 -10.70 -15.05
CA LYS A 185 3.07 -11.98 -14.98
C LYS A 185 3.30 -12.80 -16.26
N TYR A 186 3.43 -14.10 -16.12
CA TYR A 186 3.57 -15.04 -17.23
C TYR A 186 2.76 -16.31 -16.98
N PRO A 187 2.34 -17.04 -18.03
CA PRO A 187 1.60 -18.28 -17.89
C PRO A 187 2.36 -19.30 -17.02
N GLY A 188 1.68 -19.89 -16.05
CA GLY A 188 2.28 -20.86 -15.10
C GLY A 188 3.05 -20.23 -13.93
N LEU A 189 3.03 -18.90 -13.77
CA LEU A 189 3.50 -18.25 -12.54
C LEU A 189 2.55 -18.61 -11.39
N HIS A 190 3.10 -19.25 -10.35
CA HIS A 190 2.37 -19.57 -9.13
C HIS A 190 3.15 -18.98 -7.94
N ASN A 191 2.62 -17.93 -7.30
CA ASN A 191 3.33 -17.32 -6.17
C ASN A 191 2.95 -18.05 -4.87
N PRO A 192 3.92 -18.39 -3.99
CA PRO A 192 3.63 -19.12 -2.76
C PRO A 192 2.73 -18.38 -1.75
N LEU A 193 2.49 -17.09 -1.96
CA LEU A 193 1.70 -16.25 -1.07
C LEU A 193 0.29 -15.98 -1.59
N ASP A 194 -0.03 -16.40 -2.81
CA ASP A 194 -1.37 -16.26 -3.36
C ASP A 194 -2.35 -17.12 -2.55
N ASP A 195 -3.56 -16.61 -2.35
CA ASP A 195 -4.65 -17.15 -1.53
C ASP A 195 -4.28 -17.46 -0.05
N THR A 196 -3.23 -16.83 0.49
CA THR A 196 -2.84 -17.04 1.89
C THR A 196 -3.63 -16.17 2.86
N VAL A 197 -4.09 -16.77 3.97
CA VAL A 197 -4.83 -16.08 5.03
C VAL A 197 -4.04 -16.09 6.32
N ARG A 198 -3.92 -14.95 6.98
CA ARG A 198 -3.32 -14.82 8.31
C ARG A 198 -4.23 -14.05 9.24
N ILE A 199 -4.67 -14.71 10.30
CA ILE A 199 -5.53 -14.13 11.33
C ILE A 199 -4.74 -14.00 12.63
N LEU A 200 -4.77 -12.81 13.23
CA LEU A 200 -4.28 -12.56 14.58
C LEU A 200 -5.35 -12.96 15.59
N HIS A 201 -4.97 -13.80 16.55
CA HIS A 201 -5.82 -14.15 17.69
C HIS A 201 -5.25 -13.43 18.93
N ASP A 202 -6.12 -12.68 19.63
CA ASP A 202 -5.92 -12.07 20.96
C ASP A 202 -4.64 -11.27 21.19
N THR A 203 -3.99 -10.78 20.13
CA THR A 203 -2.72 -10.03 20.21
C THR A 203 -2.57 -9.01 19.09
N SER A 204 -1.77 -7.96 19.32
CA SER A 204 -1.16 -7.20 18.23
C SER A 204 0.12 -7.86 17.75
N GLY A 205 0.35 -7.86 16.45
CA GLY A 205 1.57 -8.40 15.88
C GLY A 205 1.94 -7.76 14.56
N THR A 206 3.17 -8.02 14.12
CA THR A 206 3.63 -7.68 12.77
C THR A 206 3.90 -8.94 12.00
N PHE A 207 3.17 -9.16 10.92
CA PHE A 207 3.51 -10.20 9.95
C PHE A 207 4.74 -9.79 9.14
N LYS A 208 5.74 -10.68 9.07
CA LYS A 208 6.98 -10.50 8.30
C LYS A 208 7.08 -11.59 7.24
N TYR A 209 7.18 -11.19 5.98
CA TYR A 209 7.34 -12.09 4.85
C TYR A 209 8.71 -11.89 4.22
N TYR A 210 9.45 -12.98 4.05
CA TYR A 210 10.78 -12.97 3.44
C TYR A 210 10.65 -13.50 2.02
N ILE A 211 10.81 -12.63 1.03
CA ILE A 211 10.61 -12.96 -0.38
C ILE A 211 11.96 -13.01 -1.08
N LYS A 212 12.20 -14.13 -1.77
CA LYS A 212 13.39 -14.41 -2.55
C LYS A 212 12.96 -14.55 -4.02
N GLY A 213 13.13 -13.51 -4.82
CA GLY A 213 12.69 -13.50 -6.23
C GLY A 213 13.58 -14.35 -7.16
N ALA A 214 13.03 -15.35 -7.84
CA ALA A 214 13.82 -16.15 -8.78
C ALA A 214 14.34 -15.30 -9.96
N CYS A 215 15.60 -15.49 -10.33
CA CYS A 215 16.16 -14.84 -11.51
C CYS A 215 15.90 -15.67 -12.77
N ARG A 216 15.62 -15.01 -13.88
CA ARG A 216 15.55 -15.59 -15.23
C ARG A 216 16.74 -15.19 -16.09
#